data_AF-A0A834M4B1-F1
#
_entry.id   AF-A0A834M4B1-F1
#
_cell.length_a   1.000
_cell.length_b   1.000
_cell.length_c   1.000
_cell.angle_alpha   90.00
_cell.angle_beta   90.00
_cell.angle_gamma   90.00
#
_symmetry.space_group_name_H-M   'P 1'
#
loop_
_entity.id
_entity.type
_entity.pdbx_description
1 polymer ?
#
loop_
_entity_poly.entity_id
_entity_poly.type
_entity_poly.pdbx_seq_one_letter_code
_entity_poly.pdbx_strand_id
1 'polypeptide(L)'
;MDKNEFHVLIKYCFLKGKIQLKQNLDLMPDTAPGKSSIKDWYVKFRRGEISTENGERSGHPKEVVTDENFRKIHKMILNDRKLKLNEIADTLKISTERVHHIIHEYLGMRKLCAK
;
A
#
# COMPACT_ATOMS: atom_id res chain seq x y z
N MET A 1 22.20 4.94 -6.86
CA MET A 1 22.20 4.28 -5.55
C MET A 1 20.74 4.05 -5.18
N ASP A 2 20.33 2.80 -5.04
CA ASP A 2 18.93 2.45 -4.74
C ASP A 2 18.60 2.74 -3.26
N LYS A 3 17.31 3.00 -2.96
CA LYS A 3 16.87 3.33 -1.59
C LYS A 3 17.28 2.29 -0.55
N ASN A 4 17.36 1.02 -0.95
CA ASN A 4 17.76 -0.07 -0.08
C ASN A 4 19.27 -0.04 0.25
N GLU A 5 20.11 0.41 -0.68
CA GLU A 5 21.56 0.53 -0.47
C GLU A 5 21.88 1.57 0.61
N PHE A 6 21.10 2.65 0.69
CA PHE A 6 21.25 3.65 1.75
C PHE A 6 20.96 3.09 3.15
N HIS A 7 19.93 2.25 3.30
CA HIS A 7 19.62 1.65 4.60
C HIS A 7 20.73 0.69 5.06
N VAL A 8 21.36 -0.03 4.13
CA VAL A 8 22.52 -0.90 4.40
C VAL A 8 23.71 -0.07 4.90
N LEU A 9 24.00 1.07 4.26
CA LEU A 9 25.07 1.97 4.70
C LEU A 9 24.81 2.56 6.09
N ILE A 10 23.57 3.00 6.37
CA ILE A 10 23.19 3.54 7.68
C ILE A 10 23.31 2.44 8.75
N LYS A 11 22.86 1.21 8.46
CA LYS A 11 23.00 0.05 9.36
C LYS A 11 24.47 -0.27 9.65
N TYR A 12 25.32 -0.26 8.62
CA TYR A 12 26.76 -0.49 8.78
C TYR A 12 27.39 0.58 9.70
N CYS A 13 27.04 1.86 9.52
CA CYS A 13 27.53 2.94 10.37
C CYS A 13 27.06 2.83 11.82
N PHE A 14 25.79 2.43 12.02
CA PHE A 14 25.22 2.15 13.33
C PHE A 14 25.97 1.02 14.05
N LEU A 15 26.22 -0.12 13.37
CA LEU A 15 26.95 -1.26 13.93
C LEU A 15 28.42 -0.96 14.23
N LYS A 16 29.06 -0.09 13.45
CA LYS A 16 30.43 0.37 13.68
C LYS A 16 30.55 1.41 14.80
N GLY A 17 29.45 1.81 15.44
CA GLY A 17 29.45 2.78 16.54
C GLY A 17 29.78 4.22 16.11
N LYS A 18 29.74 4.52 14.81
CA LYS A 18 30.00 5.85 14.27
C LYS A 18 28.72 6.70 14.35
N ILE A 19 28.48 7.23 15.55
CA ILE A 19 27.28 8.02 15.91
C ILE A 19 27.29 9.43 15.30
N GLN A 20 28.40 9.87 14.68
CA GLN A 20 28.48 11.22 14.13
C GLN A 20 27.72 11.31 12.80
N LEU A 21 26.47 11.75 12.88
CA LEU A 21 25.58 12.10 11.76
C LEU A 21 26.30 12.93 10.66
N LYS A 22 27.28 13.77 11.06
CA LYS A 22 28.14 14.55 10.14
C LYS A 22 29.05 13.68 9.28
N GLN A 23 29.79 12.74 9.88
CA GLN A 23 30.74 11.89 9.15
C GLN A 23 30.02 10.89 8.23
N ASN A 24 28.83 10.43 8.64
CA ASN A 24 28.01 9.56 7.80
C ASN A 24 27.41 10.31 6.61
N LEU A 25 27.23 11.63 6.70
CA LEU A 25 26.73 12.46 5.59
C LEU A 25 27.79 12.60 4.49
N ASP A 26 29.06 12.76 4.86
CA ASP A 26 30.18 12.86 3.91
C ASP A 26 30.45 11.54 3.16
N LEU A 27 30.06 10.40 3.76
CA LEU A 27 30.14 9.07 3.14
C LEU A 27 28.93 8.76 2.24
N MET A 28 27.90 9.59 2.24
CA MET A 28 26.68 9.36 1.45
C MET A 28 26.72 10.21 0.17
N PRO A 29 26.40 9.63 -1.00
CA PRO A 29 26.34 10.38 -2.26
C PRO A 29 25.24 11.45 -2.21
N ASP A 30 25.32 12.48 -3.07
CA ASP A 30 24.37 13.62 -3.14
C ASP A 30 22.88 13.23 -3.31
N THR A 31 22.60 11.98 -3.66
CA THR A 31 21.24 11.40 -3.71
C THR A 31 20.75 10.87 -2.35
N ALA A 32 21.45 11.19 -1.26
CA ALA A 32 21.19 10.68 0.08
C ALA A 32 19.79 11.07 0.61
N PRO A 33 19.16 10.20 1.41
CA PRO A 33 18.02 10.58 2.25
C PRO A 33 18.39 11.78 3.12
N GLY A 34 17.47 12.73 3.26
CA GLY A 34 17.67 13.90 4.12
C GLY A 34 18.03 13.53 5.56
N LYS A 35 18.59 14.50 6.30
CA LYS A 35 19.02 14.32 7.70
C LYS A 35 17.92 13.76 8.62
N SER A 36 16.65 14.01 8.32
CA SER A 36 15.48 13.46 9.02
C SER A 36 15.37 11.94 8.83
N SER A 37 15.40 11.46 7.59
CA SER A 37 15.32 10.03 7.27
C SER A 37 16.44 9.22 7.93
N ILE A 38 17.65 9.77 7.98
CA ILE A 38 18.77 9.11 8.68
C ILE A 38 18.48 8.98 10.18
N LYS A 39 17.97 10.03 10.83
CA LYS A 39 17.61 9.99 12.25
C LYS A 39 16.52 8.95 12.52
N ASP A 40 15.50 8.88 11.68
CA ASP A 40 14.40 7.92 11.82
C ASP A 40 14.90 6.47 11.75
N TRP A 41 15.82 6.18 10.82
CA TRP A 41 16.48 4.87 10.73
C TRP A 41 17.34 4.55 11.95
N TYR A 42 18.09 5.52 12.47
CA TYR A 42 18.84 5.35 13.72
C TYR A 42 17.93 5.01 14.92
N VAL A 43 16.75 5.64 14.99
CA VAL A 43 15.76 5.32 16.03
C VAL A 43 15.23 3.90 15.86
N LYS A 44 14.93 3.46 14.64
CA LYS A 44 14.51 2.08 14.35
C LYS A 44 15.58 1.05 14.73
N PHE A 45 16.83 1.27 14.34
CA PHE A 45 17.93 0.38 14.69
C PHE A 45 18.17 0.32 16.20
N ARG A 46 18.02 1.44 16.92
CA ARG A 46 18.08 1.47 18.39
C ARG A 46 16.93 0.69 19.04
N ARG A 47 15.76 0.63 18.40
CA ARG A 47 14.61 -0.18 18.83
C ARG A 47 14.75 -1.68 18.53
N GLY A 48 15.83 -2.09 17.84
CA GLY A 48 16.08 -3.49 17.48
C GLY A 48 15.54 -3.91 16.11
N GLU A 49 14.96 -2.99 15.34
CA GLU A 49 14.47 -3.26 13.98
C GLU A 49 15.62 -3.13 12.98
N ILE A 50 16.45 -4.17 12.86
CA ILE A 50 17.68 -4.16 12.03
C ILE A 50 17.42 -4.53 10.56
N SER A 51 16.17 -4.69 10.14
CA SER A 51 15.84 -4.95 8.72
C SER A 51 16.09 -3.69 7.89
N THR A 52 16.77 -3.84 6.77
CA THR A 52 17.04 -2.76 5.80
C THR A 52 16.00 -2.72 4.69
N GLU A 53 15.17 -3.75 4.59
CA GLU A 53 14.05 -3.81 3.68
C GLU A 53 12.94 -2.90 4.20
N ASN A 54 12.29 -2.17 3.28
CA ASN A 54 11.08 -1.47 3.65
C ASN A 54 10.05 -2.54 4.03
N GLY A 55 9.58 -2.53 5.28
CA GLY A 55 8.45 -3.37 5.67
C GLY A 55 7.28 -3.16 4.71
N GLU A 56 6.41 -4.18 4.62
CA GLU A 56 5.23 -4.11 3.76
C GLU A 56 4.53 -2.76 3.96
N ARG A 57 4.48 -1.97 2.88
CA ARG A 57 3.74 -0.72 2.92
C ARG A 57 2.30 -1.11 3.20
N SER A 58 1.75 -0.62 4.30
CA SER A 58 0.31 -0.60 4.48
C SER A 58 -0.27 0.25 3.34
N GLY A 59 -0.67 -0.39 2.25
CA GLY A 59 -1.56 0.20 1.28
C GLY A 59 -2.91 0.49 1.96
N HIS A 60 -3.70 1.38 1.35
CA HIS A 60 -5.06 1.64 1.80
C HIS A 60 -5.79 0.30 2.03
N PRO A 61 -6.37 0.05 3.22
CA PRO A 61 -7.00 -1.23 3.51
C PRO A 61 -8.07 -1.52 2.46
N LYS A 62 -7.97 -2.70 1.83
CA LYS A 62 -8.96 -3.23 0.89
C LYS A 62 -10.33 -3.51 1.55
N GLU A 63 -10.43 -3.38 2.87
CA GLU A 63 -11.61 -3.67 3.70
C GLU A 63 -12.73 -2.62 3.63
N VAL A 64 -12.65 -1.61 2.76
CA VAL A 64 -13.76 -0.64 2.55
C VAL A 64 -14.89 -1.24 1.68
N VAL A 65 -14.86 -2.53 1.38
CA VAL A 65 -16.04 -3.27 0.97
C VAL A 65 -16.72 -3.78 2.23
N THR A 66 -17.62 -3.01 2.81
CA THR A 66 -18.44 -3.51 3.93
C THR A 66 -19.21 -4.75 3.47
N ASP A 67 -19.24 -5.79 4.30
CA ASP A 67 -19.97 -7.04 4.03
C ASP A 67 -21.43 -6.79 3.63
N GLU A 68 -22.03 -5.73 4.16
CA GLU A 68 -23.38 -5.30 3.79
C GLU A 68 -23.49 -4.91 2.31
N ASN A 69 -22.56 -4.09 1.82
CA ASN A 69 -22.56 -3.63 0.44
C ASN A 69 -22.27 -4.79 -0.51
N PHE A 70 -21.35 -5.68 -0.14
CA PHE A 70 -21.09 -6.91 -0.89
C PHE A 70 -22.35 -7.77 -1.03
N ARG A 71 -23.02 -8.06 0.09
CA ARG A 71 -24.26 -8.88 0.09
C ARG A 71 -25.37 -8.23 -0.72
N LYS A 72 -25.55 -6.92 -0.62
CA LYS A 72 -26.55 -6.16 -1.40
C LYS A 72 -26.27 -6.23 -2.89
N ILE A 73 -25.03 -5.95 -3.32
CA ILE A 73 -24.63 -6.02 -4.74
C ILE A 73 -24.83 -7.43 -5.28
N HIS A 74 -24.38 -8.45 -4.55
CA HIS A 74 -24.54 -9.85 -4.94
C HIS A 74 -26.02 -10.22 -5.15
N LYS A 75 -26.89 -9.84 -4.20
CA LYS A 75 -28.33 -10.09 -4.30
C LYS A 75 -28.98 -9.34 -5.47
N MET A 76 -28.60 -8.09 -5.72
CA MET A 76 -29.11 -7.30 -6.83
C MET A 76 -28.79 -7.95 -8.18
N ILE A 77 -27.53 -8.37 -8.38
CA ILE A 77 -27.09 -9.01 -9.63
C ILE A 77 -27.76 -10.37 -9.84
N LEU A 78 -27.95 -11.16 -8.78
CA LEU A 78 -28.66 -12.44 -8.86
C LEU A 78 -30.14 -12.27 -9.23
N ASN A 79 -30.78 -11.20 -8.75
CA ASN A 79 -32.18 -10.91 -9.06
C ASN A 79 -32.36 -10.39 -10.49
N ASP A 80 -31.47 -9.53 -10.97
CA ASP A 80 -31.49 -9.04 -12.35
C ASP A 80 -30.09 -8.94 -12.95
N ARG A 81 -29.80 -9.88 -13.86
CA ARG A 81 -28.51 -9.97 -14.55
C ARG A 81 -28.29 -8.84 -15.57
N LYS A 82 -29.33 -8.10 -15.95
CA LYS A 82 -29.25 -6.97 -16.90
C LYS A 82 -29.01 -5.62 -16.23
N LEU A 83 -28.88 -5.58 -14.90
CA LEU A 83 -28.60 -4.35 -14.15
C LEU A 83 -27.32 -3.66 -14.62
N LYS A 84 -27.40 -2.34 -14.80
CA LYS A 84 -26.24 -1.51 -15.14
C LYS A 84 -25.46 -1.16 -13.87
N LEU A 85 -24.15 -0.99 -14.02
CA LEU A 85 -23.26 -0.57 -12.93
C LEU A 85 -23.73 0.74 -12.27
N ASN A 86 -24.22 1.69 -13.08
CA ASN A 86 -24.71 2.98 -12.57
C ASN A 86 -25.95 2.82 -11.69
N GLU A 87 -26.87 1.91 -12.04
CA GLU A 87 -28.08 1.67 -11.25
C GLU A 87 -27.75 1.09 -9.87
N ILE A 88 -26.75 0.20 -9.80
CA ILE A 88 -26.25 -0.37 -8.53
C ILE A 88 -25.55 0.71 -7.69
N ALA A 89 -24.75 1.58 -8.33
CA ALA A 89 -24.09 2.69 -7.67
C ALA A 89 -25.10 3.70 -7.09
N ASP A 90 -26.12 4.06 -7.86
CA ASP A 90 -27.14 5.04 -7.49
C ASP A 90 -28.06 4.54 -6.37
N THR A 91 -28.36 3.24 -6.36
CA THR A 91 -29.18 2.59 -5.33
C THR A 91 -28.45 2.44 -4.01
N LEU A 92 -27.16 2.07 -4.04
CA LEU A 92 -26.35 1.89 -2.84
C LEU A 92 -25.66 3.18 -2.37
N LYS A 93 -25.73 4.26 -3.17
CA LYS A 93 -25.02 5.53 -2.94
C LYS A 93 -23.50 5.33 -2.78
N ILE A 94 -22.93 4.48 -3.62
CA ILE A 94 -21.51 4.15 -3.67
C ILE A 94 -20.95 4.59 -5.02
N SER A 95 -19.65 4.87 -5.12
CA SER A 95 -19.04 5.16 -6.42
C SER A 95 -19.09 3.95 -7.36
N THR A 96 -19.27 4.23 -8.65
CA THR A 96 -19.29 3.23 -9.72
C THR A 96 -17.99 2.41 -9.76
N GLU A 97 -16.85 3.04 -9.48
CA GLU A 97 -15.54 2.37 -9.38
C GLU A 97 -15.52 1.30 -8.31
N ARG A 98 -16.11 1.57 -7.13
CA ARG A 98 -16.17 0.61 -6.03
C ARG A 98 -17.10 -0.54 -6.36
N VAL A 99 -18.25 -0.27 -6.98
CA VAL A 99 -19.17 -1.32 -7.47
C VAL A 99 -18.46 -2.21 -8.49
N HIS A 100 -17.76 -1.61 -9.46
CA HIS A 100 -16.98 -2.34 -10.46
C HIS A 100 -15.90 -3.22 -9.81
N HIS A 101 -15.16 -2.67 -8.84
CA HIS A 101 -14.15 -3.40 -8.09
C HIS A 101 -14.74 -4.60 -7.34
N ILE A 102 -15.90 -4.45 -6.70
CA ILE A 102 -16.59 -5.54 -6.00
C ILE A 102 -17.00 -6.64 -6.97
N ILE A 103 -17.57 -6.28 -8.13
CA ILE A 103 -18.05 -7.25 -9.11
C ILE A 103 -16.89 -8.03 -9.73
N HIS A 104 -15.79 -7.36 -10.06
CA HIS A 104 -14.63 -7.98 -10.70
C HIS A 104 -13.73 -8.75 -9.71
N GLU A 105 -13.33 -8.11 -8.61
CA GLU A 105 -12.32 -8.67 -7.70
C GLU A 105 -12.92 -9.59 -6.63
N TYR A 106 -14.12 -9.29 -6.13
CA TYR A 106 -14.73 -10.06 -5.04
C TYR A 106 -15.75 -11.09 -5.55
N LEU A 107 -16.58 -10.73 -6.54
CA LEU A 107 -17.56 -11.64 -7.13
C LEU A 107 -17.00 -12.45 -8.32
N GLY A 108 -15.84 -12.08 -8.86
CA GLY A 108 -15.22 -12.78 -9.99
C GLY A 108 -16.05 -12.77 -11.28
N MET A 109 -17.02 -11.86 -11.38
CA MET A 109 -17.94 -11.81 -12.51
C MET A 109 -17.30 -11.06 -13.67
N ARG A 110 -17.46 -11.61 -14.88
CA ARG A 110 -16.93 -11.02 -16.12
C ARG A 110 -18.06 -10.78 -17.10
N LYS A 111 -17.94 -9.70 -17.89
CA LYS A 111 -18.84 -9.43 -19.00
C LYS A 111 -18.72 -10.57 -20.02
N LEU A 112 -19.82 -11.26 -20.28
CA LEU A 112 -19.91 -12.22 -21.37
C LEU A 112 -20.35 -11.45 -22.62
N CYS A 113 -19.54 -11.48 -23.67
CA CYS A 113 -19.94 -11.03 -24.99
C CYS A 113 -20.57 -12.21 -25.74
N ALA A 114 -21.70 -11.98 -26.41
CA ALA A 114 -22.19 -12.93 -27.40
C ALA A 114 -21.19 -12.98 -28.57
N LYS A 115 -21.04 -14.16 -29.16
CA LYS A 115 -20.21 -14.38 -30.34
C LYS A 115 -20.89 -13.85 -31.59
#